data_AF-A0A969XF17-F1
#
_entry.id   AF-A0A969XF17-F1
#
_cell.length_a   1.000
_cell.length_b   1.000
_cell.length_c   1.000
_cell.angle_alpha   90.00
_cell.angle_beta   90.00
_cell.angle_gamma   90.00
#
_symmetry.space_group_name_H-M   'P 1'
#
loop_
_entity.id
_entity.type
_entity.pdbx_description
1 polymer ?
#
loop_
_entity_poly.entity_id
_entity_poly.type
_entity_poly.pdbx_seq_one_letter_code
_entity_poly.pdbx_strand_id
1 'polypeptide(L)'
;MRYLTSLLLLGLSLSAHAFFGNSPQQDFLPVEQAFQLKLLQHDANSGELYWNIHKDHYLYRHSIRAEDGQGRPIELEIPPGEEIEDDYFGLTQTYRYSLQVPLDLHIPGPYAVTWQGCADAGLCYPPQTTLLAASNTASADAPAEIAADQGIALRLEQAGLLVNLGAFFLMGLLLAFTPCMLPMLPILSSVIAGSKPGGWQGARLGGVFVLAMSLVYAALGVVAAHMGANLSASLQNPWLLLPFAGLFVLLAMAQFGLYSLQLPAFIRDRLQRTDQQLKGGSLLGAAALGVLSALLVGPCMTAPLAGALLYIGQSGDAVKGGLALFALGIGSGLPLLLAMSFGMRWLPKPGQWMESINCIFGYALLTAAIFVVRALLPDSLTMALWAALLLAVAVHLGSLKPKSWKIFTRFIAVLLAIWSAIMLLGAASGGSDPLQPLRHLGQGGAVMSSSVQGNRIADPALLKQAMAEAQDNGQWVMLDFYADWCVSCKVMEKTVFGQPGVQAAMADMRFLQPDVTDNTPDQQALLKEYGIIGPPTIVFINPQGEEVRSARITGEVNAEQFLDALQRARAN
;
A
#
# COMPACT_ATOMS: atom_id res chain seq x y z
N MET A 1 -27.27 23.54 -7.47
CA MET A 1 -27.87 22.25 -7.02
C MET A 1 -27.85 21.16 -8.08
N ARG A 2 -28.41 21.35 -9.30
CA ARG A 2 -28.44 20.30 -10.35
C ARG A 2 -27.05 19.85 -10.85
N TYR A 3 -26.15 20.80 -11.07
CA TYR A 3 -24.77 20.49 -11.48
C TYR A 3 -23.93 19.91 -10.34
N LEU A 4 -24.16 20.31 -9.09
CA LEU A 4 -23.33 19.89 -7.96
C LEU A 4 -23.64 18.45 -7.51
N THR A 5 -24.91 18.04 -7.54
CA THR A 5 -25.28 16.63 -7.31
C THR A 5 -24.89 15.74 -8.48
N SER A 6 -24.98 16.24 -9.72
CA SER A 6 -24.48 15.52 -10.89
C SER A 6 -22.96 15.37 -10.87
N LEU A 7 -22.23 16.38 -10.43
CA LEU A 7 -20.76 16.38 -10.37
C LEU A 7 -20.24 15.60 -9.16
N LEU A 8 -21.02 15.52 -8.08
CA LEU A 8 -20.72 14.65 -6.93
C LEU A 8 -21.05 13.18 -7.23
N LEU A 9 -22.13 12.90 -7.98
CA LEU A 9 -22.42 11.55 -8.51
C LEU A 9 -21.43 11.13 -9.60
N LEU A 10 -21.02 12.03 -10.50
CA LEU A 10 -19.94 11.78 -11.47
C LEU A 10 -18.60 11.60 -10.76
N GLY A 11 -18.35 12.36 -9.69
CA GLY A 11 -17.14 12.28 -8.87
C GLY A 11 -17.07 10.97 -8.09
N LEU A 12 -18.18 10.51 -7.51
CA LEU A 12 -18.31 9.20 -6.85
C LEU A 12 -18.20 8.04 -7.86
N SER A 13 -18.70 8.20 -9.09
CA SER A 13 -18.51 7.19 -10.14
C SER A 13 -17.09 7.19 -10.72
N LEU A 14 -16.45 8.36 -10.88
CA LEU A 14 -15.05 8.44 -11.35
C LEU A 14 -14.07 7.93 -10.29
N SER A 15 -14.33 8.19 -9.00
CA SER A 15 -13.49 7.62 -7.92
C SER A 15 -13.74 6.13 -7.72
N ALA A 16 -14.93 5.61 -8.03
CA ALA A 16 -15.16 4.16 -8.10
C ALA A 16 -14.45 3.50 -9.30
N HIS A 17 -14.33 4.17 -10.46
CA HIS A 17 -13.60 3.64 -11.63
C HIS A 17 -12.08 3.86 -11.53
N ALA A 18 -11.61 4.90 -10.86
CA ALA A 18 -10.18 5.13 -10.63
C ALA A 18 -9.60 4.15 -9.60
N PHE A 19 -10.44 3.59 -8.72
CA PHE A 19 -10.04 2.51 -7.81
C PHE A 19 -10.25 1.11 -8.38
N PHE A 20 -11.09 0.94 -9.42
CA PHE A 20 -11.47 -0.37 -9.95
C PHE A 20 -11.64 -0.36 -11.48
N GLY A 21 -10.55 -0.05 -12.19
CA GLY A 21 -10.42 -0.17 -13.65
C GLY A 21 -9.35 -1.19 -14.02
N ASN A 22 -9.80 -2.31 -14.60
CA ASN A 22 -9.00 -3.42 -15.11
C ASN A 22 -8.16 -2.96 -16.33
N SER A 23 -6.85 -3.20 -16.32
CA SER A 23 -5.97 -3.06 -17.50
C SER A 23 -6.29 -4.14 -18.55
N PRO A 24 -6.16 -3.81 -19.84
CA PRO A 24 -5.16 -4.54 -20.62
C PRO A 24 -4.43 -3.62 -21.61
N GLN A 25 -3.15 -3.36 -21.32
CA GLN A 25 -2.18 -2.93 -22.32
C GLN A 25 -0.82 -3.46 -21.86
N GLN A 26 -0.15 -4.26 -22.69
CA GLN A 26 1.19 -4.79 -22.41
C GLN A 26 2.20 -3.64 -22.49
N ASP A 27 2.77 -3.30 -21.34
CA ASP A 27 3.87 -2.34 -21.25
C ASP A 27 5.19 -3.06 -21.58
N PHE A 28 5.90 -2.61 -22.62
CA PHE A 28 7.22 -3.12 -23.00
C PHE A 28 8.30 -2.51 -22.10
N LEU A 29 9.26 -3.34 -21.65
CA LEU A 29 10.36 -2.86 -20.80
C LEU A 29 11.30 -1.89 -21.56
N PRO A 30 11.82 -0.84 -20.89
CA PRO A 30 12.89 0.01 -21.41
C PRO A 30 14.18 -0.78 -21.65
N VAL A 31 14.98 -0.32 -22.63
CA VAL A 31 16.22 -0.98 -23.09
C VAL A 31 17.19 -1.26 -21.95
N GLU A 32 17.33 -0.32 -21.02
CA GLU A 32 18.29 -0.40 -19.91
C GLU A 32 17.85 -1.39 -18.82
N GLN A 33 16.55 -1.70 -18.72
CA GLN A 33 16.03 -2.77 -17.86
C GLN A 33 16.06 -4.13 -18.58
N ALA A 34 15.85 -4.12 -19.90
CA ALA A 34 15.90 -5.31 -20.73
C ALA A 34 17.32 -5.84 -20.93
N PHE A 35 18.34 -4.98 -20.90
CA PHE A 35 19.73 -5.36 -21.14
C PHE A 35 20.66 -4.51 -20.25
N GLN A 36 21.09 -5.09 -19.13
CA GLN A 36 21.97 -4.43 -18.17
C GLN A 36 23.41 -4.83 -18.42
N LEU A 37 24.21 -3.94 -19.01
CA LEU A 37 25.64 -4.15 -19.23
C LEU A 37 26.46 -3.65 -18.02
N LYS A 38 27.35 -4.51 -17.50
CA LYS A 38 28.30 -4.20 -16.43
C LYS A 38 29.70 -4.65 -16.81
N LEU A 39 30.71 -3.91 -16.38
CA LEU A 39 32.11 -4.35 -16.42
C LEU A 39 32.47 -4.89 -15.04
N LEU A 40 32.57 -6.21 -14.92
CA LEU A 40 33.01 -6.87 -13.69
C LEU A 40 34.53 -7.00 -13.73
N GLN A 41 35.24 -6.27 -12.87
CA GLN A 41 36.70 -6.40 -12.75
C GLN A 41 37.02 -7.53 -11.77
N HIS A 42 37.73 -8.53 -12.24
CA HIS A 42 38.19 -9.64 -11.41
C HIS A 42 39.56 -9.34 -10.78
N ASP A 43 40.43 -8.63 -11.51
CA ASP A 43 41.74 -8.20 -11.03
C ASP A 43 42.16 -6.89 -11.71
N ALA A 44 43.28 -6.27 -11.30
CA ALA A 44 43.77 -5.01 -11.88
C ALA A 44 43.96 -5.07 -13.41
N ASN A 45 44.16 -6.27 -13.95
CA ASN A 45 44.46 -6.52 -15.36
C ASN A 45 43.44 -7.44 -16.06
N SER A 46 42.39 -7.92 -15.39
CA SER A 46 41.37 -8.78 -16.00
C SER A 46 39.96 -8.39 -15.57
N GLY A 47 39.07 -8.29 -16.56
CA GLY A 47 37.68 -7.97 -16.37
C GLY A 47 36.81 -8.76 -17.31
N GLU A 48 35.52 -8.67 -17.11
CA GLU A 48 34.53 -9.37 -17.91
C GLU A 48 33.37 -8.42 -18.18
N LEU A 49 32.94 -8.35 -19.43
CA LEU A 49 31.70 -7.68 -19.80
C LEU A 49 30.56 -8.64 -19.53
N TYR A 50 29.69 -8.24 -18.61
CA TYR A 50 28.51 -8.99 -18.23
C TYR A 50 27.26 -8.26 -18.68
N TRP A 51 26.54 -8.85 -19.62
CA TRP A 51 25.16 -8.48 -19.93
C TRP A 51 24.22 -9.34 -19.10
N ASN A 52 23.27 -8.71 -18.42
CA ASN A 52 22.08 -9.38 -17.89
C ASN A 52 20.89 -9.00 -18.78
N ILE A 53 20.36 -9.98 -19.49
CA ILE A 53 19.36 -9.85 -20.54
C ILE A 53 18.04 -10.36 -19.96
N HIS A 54 16.98 -9.56 -20.04
CA HIS A 54 15.67 -9.91 -19.52
C HIS A 54 15.13 -11.16 -20.25
N LYS A 55 14.33 -11.96 -19.54
CA LYS A 55 13.96 -13.31 -19.97
C LYS A 55 13.18 -13.37 -21.30
N ASP A 56 12.42 -12.33 -21.62
CA ASP A 56 11.64 -12.20 -22.86
C ASP A 56 12.42 -11.44 -23.97
N HIS A 57 13.75 -11.45 -23.87
CA HIS A 57 14.65 -10.67 -24.72
C HIS A 57 15.91 -11.47 -25.06
N TYR A 58 16.49 -11.18 -26.22
CA TYR A 58 17.72 -11.81 -26.68
C TYR A 58 18.66 -10.80 -27.32
N LEU A 59 19.96 -11.06 -27.23
CA LEU A 59 21.04 -10.21 -27.73
C LEU A 59 21.72 -10.89 -28.92
N TYR A 60 21.99 -10.17 -30.00
CA TYR A 60 22.65 -10.76 -31.17
C TYR A 60 24.15 -10.89 -31.00
N ARG A 61 24.72 -12.04 -31.36
CA ARG A 61 26.17 -12.27 -31.31
C ARG A 61 26.96 -11.34 -32.23
N HIS A 62 26.45 -11.11 -33.43
CA HIS A 62 27.15 -10.33 -34.46
C HIS A 62 27.16 -8.82 -34.20
N SER A 63 26.33 -8.33 -33.28
CA SER A 63 26.20 -6.89 -32.98
C SER A 63 27.11 -6.41 -31.85
N ILE A 64 27.76 -7.33 -31.12
CA ILE A 64 28.60 -7.01 -29.97
C ILE A 64 30.01 -6.62 -30.43
N ARG A 65 30.44 -5.40 -30.07
CA ARG A 65 31.77 -4.87 -30.38
C ARG A 65 32.31 -4.02 -29.24
N ALA A 66 33.62 -4.05 -29.00
CA ALA A 66 34.30 -3.18 -28.04
C ALA A 66 35.43 -2.38 -28.71
N GLU A 67 35.58 -1.13 -28.31
CA GLU A 67 36.62 -0.20 -28.76
C GLU A 67 37.31 0.46 -27.57
N ASP A 68 38.61 0.76 -27.70
CA ASP A 68 39.37 1.52 -26.72
C ASP A 68 38.99 3.03 -26.74
N GLY A 69 39.43 3.80 -25.75
CA GLY A 69 39.18 5.23 -25.67
C GLY A 69 39.77 6.07 -26.83
N GLN A 70 40.50 5.46 -27.76
CA GLN A 70 41.01 6.08 -29.00
C GLN A 70 40.33 5.54 -30.27
N GLY A 71 39.28 4.71 -30.13
CA GLY A 71 38.49 4.17 -31.24
C GLY A 71 39.15 3.00 -31.98
N ARG A 72 40.10 2.30 -31.33
CA ARG A 72 40.70 1.08 -31.89
C ARG A 72 39.91 -0.15 -31.42
N PRO A 73 39.59 -1.10 -32.33
CA PRO A 73 38.80 -2.27 -31.97
C PRO A 73 39.59 -3.21 -31.05
N ILE A 74 38.90 -3.73 -30.03
CA ILE A 74 39.43 -4.74 -29.11
C ILE A 74 38.87 -6.09 -29.55
N GLU A 75 39.74 -7.08 -29.77
CA GLU A 75 39.32 -8.43 -30.14
C GLU A 75 38.69 -9.11 -28.92
N LEU A 76 37.44 -9.57 -29.07
CA LEU A 76 36.66 -10.20 -28.00
C LEU A 76 36.51 -11.70 -28.29
N GLU A 77 36.89 -12.54 -27.33
CA GLU A 77 36.59 -13.97 -27.39
C GLU A 77 35.14 -14.22 -26.95
N ILE A 78 34.20 -13.97 -27.86
CA ILE A 78 32.77 -14.18 -27.61
C ILE A 78 32.47 -15.68 -27.75
N PRO A 79 31.88 -16.34 -26.73
CA PRO A 79 31.52 -17.76 -26.80
C PRO A 79 30.58 -18.06 -27.99
N PRO A 80 30.35 -19.33 -28.36
CA PRO A 80 29.30 -19.66 -29.33
C PRO A 80 27.91 -19.41 -28.73
N GLY A 81 26.99 -18.84 -29.52
CA GLY A 81 25.60 -18.54 -29.11
C GLY A 81 24.59 -19.54 -29.64
N GLU A 82 23.33 -19.38 -29.21
CA GLU A 82 22.23 -20.23 -29.65
C GLU A 82 21.73 -19.79 -31.03
N GLU A 83 21.61 -20.73 -31.96
CA GLU A 83 21.13 -20.46 -33.31
C GLU A 83 19.60 -20.35 -33.32
N ILE A 84 19.12 -19.18 -33.74
CA ILE A 84 17.70 -18.92 -33.98
C ILE A 84 17.50 -18.44 -35.41
N GLU A 85 16.38 -18.81 -36.01
CA GLU A 85 15.94 -18.25 -37.29
C GLU A 85 15.08 -17.03 -37.00
N ASP A 86 15.64 -15.85 -37.29
CA ASP A 86 15.03 -14.55 -37.04
C ASP A 86 14.31 -14.05 -38.29
N ASP A 87 13.09 -13.50 -38.12
CA ASP A 87 12.25 -13.04 -39.23
C ASP A 87 12.89 -11.91 -40.07
N TYR A 88 13.91 -11.20 -39.55
CA TYR A 88 14.59 -10.08 -40.21
C TYR A 88 16.00 -10.42 -40.70
N PHE A 89 16.74 -11.24 -39.96
CA PHE A 89 18.15 -11.54 -40.24
C PHE A 89 18.43 -13.00 -40.64
N GLY A 90 17.43 -13.88 -40.61
CA GLY A 90 17.57 -15.30 -40.91
C GLY A 90 18.29 -16.06 -39.80
N LEU A 91 18.98 -17.15 -40.15
CA LEU A 91 19.76 -17.97 -39.21
C LEU A 91 20.88 -17.15 -38.56
N THR A 92 20.73 -16.82 -37.28
CA THR A 92 21.67 -16.01 -36.53
C THR A 92 21.89 -16.57 -35.12
N GLN A 93 23.05 -16.28 -34.54
CA GLN A 93 23.39 -16.68 -33.18
C GLN A 93 23.03 -15.57 -32.18
N THR A 94 22.34 -15.95 -31.11
CA THR A 94 21.83 -15.04 -30.08
C THR A 94 22.14 -15.54 -28.67
N TYR A 95 22.03 -14.64 -27.71
CA TYR A 95 22.22 -14.90 -26.29
C TYR A 95 21.01 -14.45 -25.50
N ARG A 96 20.61 -15.29 -24.55
CA ARG A 96 19.52 -15.01 -23.62
C ARG A 96 20.06 -15.04 -22.20
N TYR A 97 19.37 -14.34 -21.30
CA TYR A 97 19.65 -14.29 -19.86
C TYR A 97 20.95 -13.60 -19.47
N SER A 98 22.09 -14.07 -19.96
CA SER A 98 23.33 -13.36 -19.75
C SER A 98 24.38 -13.71 -20.77
N LEU A 99 25.32 -12.80 -20.92
CA LEU A 99 26.52 -13.02 -21.70
C LEU A 99 27.72 -12.52 -20.90
N GLN A 100 28.68 -13.41 -20.70
CA GLN A 100 30.00 -13.10 -20.16
C GLN A 100 30.99 -13.12 -21.30
N VAL A 101 31.68 -12.01 -21.50
CA VAL A 101 32.78 -11.91 -22.46
C VAL A 101 34.02 -11.45 -21.71
N PRO A 102 35.09 -12.25 -21.68
CA PRO A 102 36.33 -11.85 -21.03
C PRO A 102 36.92 -10.63 -21.73
N LEU A 103 37.37 -9.66 -20.94
CA LEU A 103 37.97 -8.40 -21.39
C LEU A 103 39.33 -8.20 -20.69
N ASP A 104 40.40 -8.13 -21.47
CA ASP A 104 41.73 -7.84 -20.94
C ASP A 104 41.82 -6.35 -20.55
N LEU A 105 42.05 -6.08 -19.25
CA LEU A 105 42.11 -4.71 -18.71
C LEU A 105 43.53 -4.12 -18.76
N HIS A 106 44.53 -4.80 -19.35
CA HIS A 106 45.86 -4.21 -19.57
C HIS A 106 45.83 -2.92 -20.39
N ILE A 107 44.78 -2.70 -21.18
CA ILE A 107 44.57 -1.47 -21.95
C ILE A 107 43.79 -0.48 -21.06
N PRO A 108 44.37 0.62 -20.56
CA PRO A 108 43.66 1.52 -19.64
C PRO A 108 42.41 2.17 -20.28
N GLY A 109 41.25 2.02 -19.62
CA GLY A 109 39.95 2.52 -20.08
C GLY A 109 39.79 4.05 -20.07
N PRO A 110 38.70 4.61 -20.66
CA PRO A 110 37.38 3.99 -20.81
C PRO A 110 37.17 3.16 -22.08
N TYR A 111 36.29 2.15 -21.99
CA TYR A 111 35.91 1.25 -23.09
C TYR A 111 34.53 1.57 -23.62
N ALA A 112 34.37 1.64 -24.94
CA ALA A 112 33.08 1.81 -25.60
C ALA A 112 32.57 0.45 -26.08
N VAL A 113 31.44 0.01 -25.54
CA VAL A 113 30.86 -1.30 -25.87
C VAL A 113 29.51 -1.10 -26.54
N THR A 114 29.39 -1.60 -27.77
CA THR A 114 28.17 -1.51 -28.60
C THR A 114 27.48 -2.87 -28.71
N TRP A 115 26.15 -2.91 -28.58
CA TRP A 115 25.36 -4.14 -28.62
C TRP A 115 23.91 -3.86 -29.07
N GLN A 116 23.20 -4.91 -29.52
CA GLN A 116 21.79 -4.81 -29.92
C GLN A 116 21.00 -6.08 -29.56
N GLY A 117 19.78 -5.92 -29.07
CA GLY A 117 18.86 -7.03 -28.77
C GLY A 117 17.38 -6.71 -29.05
N CYS A 118 16.55 -7.75 -29.02
CA CYS A 118 15.11 -7.70 -29.32
C CYS A 118 14.30 -8.43 -28.25
N ALA A 119 13.02 -8.08 -28.14
CA ALA A 119 12.04 -8.78 -27.33
C ALA A 119 11.38 -9.90 -28.15
N ASP A 120 11.06 -11.01 -27.49
CA ASP A 120 10.35 -12.16 -28.05
C ASP A 120 8.94 -11.82 -28.53
N ALA A 121 8.35 -10.77 -27.97
CA ALA A 121 7.06 -10.23 -28.39
C ALA A 121 7.12 -9.42 -29.71
N GLY A 122 8.25 -9.45 -30.44
CA GLY A 122 8.40 -8.89 -31.79
C GLY A 122 8.90 -7.45 -31.87
N LEU A 123 9.49 -6.91 -30.80
CA LEU A 123 10.00 -5.54 -30.74
C LEU A 123 11.53 -5.53 -30.67
N CYS A 124 12.20 -5.00 -31.70
CA CYS A 124 13.65 -4.85 -31.71
C CYS A 124 14.11 -3.47 -31.23
N TYR A 125 15.11 -3.44 -30.35
CA TYR A 125 15.69 -2.20 -29.84
C TYR A 125 16.83 -1.73 -30.77
N PRO A 126 17.05 -0.41 -30.94
CA PRO A 126 18.17 0.12 -31.72
C PRO A 126 19.51 -0.17 -31.02
N PRO A 127 20.64 -0.22 -31.76
CA PRO A 127 21.95 -0.51 -31.18
C PRO A 127 22.32 0.52 -30.11
N GLN A 128 22.78 0.03 -28.96
CA GLN A 128 23.16 0.81 -27.80
C GLN A 128 24.67 0.80 -27.64
N THR A 129 25.25 1.95 -27.26
CA THR A 129 26.67 2.06 -26.93
C THR A 129 26.83 2.59 -25.51
N THR A 130 27.50 1.83 -24.64
CA THR A 130 27.75 2.21 -23.25
C THR A 130 29.25 2.41 -23.01
N LEU A 131 29.62 3.47 -22.29
CA LEU A 131 31.00 3.76 -21.90
C LEU A 131 31.27 3.23 -20.49
N LEU A 132 32.29 2.39 -20.33
CA LEU A 132 32.67 1.75 -19.05
C LEU A 132 34.07 2.20 -18.63
N ALA A 133 34.26 2.67 -17.38
CA ALA A 133 35.55 3.14 -16.84
C ALA A 133 36.02 2.32 -15.64
N ALA A 134 37.34 2.14 -15.50
CA ALA A 134 37.97 1.27 -14.51
C ALA A 134 38.41 2.01 -13.23
N SER A 135 37.53 2.14 -12.22
CA SER A 135 37.79 2.26 -10.75
C SER A 135 36.84 3.23 -10.01
N ASN A 136 36.44 2.80 -8.81
CA ASN A 136 35.75 3.42 -7.66
C ASN A 136 35.13 4.84 -7.74
N THR A 137 33.94 4.94 -7.11
CA THR A 137 33.08 6.10 -6.86
C THR A 137 32.34 6.69 -8.06
N ALA A 138 31.07 6.30 -8.21
CA ALA A 138 29.92 7.19 -8.37
C ALA A 138 28.66 6.36 -8.67
N SER A 139 27.74 6.32 -7.72
CA SER A 139 26.37 5.85 -7.92
C SER A 139 25.72 6.68 -9.02
N ALA A 140 25.42 6.04 -10.14
CA ALA A 140 24.50 6.53 -11.16
C ALA A 140 23.41 5.48 -11.29
N ASP A 141 22.42 5.57 -10.42
CA ASP A 141 21.18 4.80 -10.53
C ASP A 141 20.00 5.77 -10.64
N ALA A 142 19.25 5.58 -11.73
CA ALA A 142 17.91 6.07 -11.97
C ALA A 142 17.15 4.99 -12.76
N PRO A 143 15.85 4.78 -12.47
CA PRO A 143 15.45 3.52 -11.85
C PRO A 143 14.39 2.71 -12.61
N ALA A 144 14.29 1.45 -12.20
CA ALA A 144 13.22 0.49 -12.45
C ALA A 144 11.87 0.93 -11.87
N GLU A 145 10.78 0.43 -12.47
CA GLU A 145 9.43 0.61 -11.95
C GLU A 145 9.26 -0.07 -10.58
N ILE A 146 8.87 0.75 -9.61
CA ILE A 146 8.59 0.36 -8.23
C ILE A 146 7.17 0.85 -7.94
N ALA A 147 6.38 0.05 -7.20
CA ALA A 147 5.03 0.39 -6.73
C ALA A 147 4.95 1.86 -6.27
N ALA A 148 3.86 2.53 -6.66
CA ALA A 148 3.72 4.00 -6.60
C ALA A 148 4.05 4.63 -5.24
N ASP A 149 3.90 3.89 -4.14
CA ASP A 149 4.22 4.35 -2.78
C ASP A 149 5.73 4.36 -2.45
N GLN A 150 6.52 3.48 -3.08
CA GLN A 150 7.97 3.35 -2.85
C GLN A 150 8.79 4.19 -3.85
N GLY A 151 8.25 4.45 -5.06
CA GLY A 151 8.87 5.35 -6.04
C GLY A 151 8.93 6.81 -5.58
N ILE A 152 7.97 7.23 -4.75
CA ILE A 152 7.96 8.56 -4.12
C ILE A 152 9.09 8.66 -3.07
N ALA A 153 9.28 7.63 -2.24
CA ALA A 153 10.31 7.62 -1.19
C ALA A 153 11.74 7.74 -1.75
N LEU A 154 12.07 7.05 -2.85
CA LEU A 154 13.38 7.15 -3.51
C LEU A 154 13.61 8.52 -4.18
N ARG A 155 12.57 9.12 -4.77
CA ARG A 155 12.66 10.48 -5.36
C ARG A 155 12.82 11.55 -4.28
N LEU A 156 12.28 11.32 -3.08
CA LEU A 156 12.51 12.18 -1.93
C LEU A 156 13.92 12.01 -1.34
N GLU A 157 14.57 10.86 -1.50
CA GLU A 157 15.94 10.66 -0.99
C GLU A 157 16.99 11.48 -1.75
N GLN A 158 16.81 11.64 -3.08
CA GLN A 158 17.67 12.49 -3.93
C GLN A 158 17.25 13.98 -3.94
N ALA A 159 16.03 14.30 -3.51
CA ALA A 159 15.54 15.67 -3.47
C ALA A 159 15.91 16.35 -2.14
N GLY A 160 16.39 17.60 -2.20
CA GLY A 160 16.77 18.35 -1.00
C GLY A 160 15.63 18.44 0.01
N LEU A 161 15.97 18.57 1.31
CA LEU A 161 15.01 18.61 2.44
C LEU A 161 13.81 19.55 2.20
N LEU A 162 14.01 20.64 1.47
CA LEU A 162 12.96 21.59 1.09
C LEU A 162 11.90 21.01 0.14
N VAL A 163 12.31 20.19 -0.84
CA VAL A 163 11.42 19.53 -1.81
C VAL A 163 10.61 18.43 -1.11
N ASN A 164 11.24 17.70 -0.19
CA ASN A 164 10.54 16.69 0.63
C ASN A 164 9.47 17.34 1.50
N LEU A 165 9.81 18.42 2.21
CA LEU A 165 8.85 19.19 2.99
C LEU A 165 7.73 19.75 2.11
N GLY A 166 8.05 20.22 0.89
CA GLY A 166 7.07 20.67 -0.09
C GLY A 166 6.12 19.56 -0.56
N ALA A 167 6.63 18.36 -0.81
CA ALA A 167 5.85 17.20 -1.21
C ALA A 167 4.91 16.72 -0.09
N PHE A 168 5.41 16.60 1.14
CA PHE A 168 4.59 16.25 2.31
C PHE A 168 3.52 17.32 2.61
N PHE A 169 3.85 18.59 2.43
CA PHE A 169 2.89 19.68 2.54
C PHE A 169 1.78 19.59 1.49
N LEU A 170 2.14 19.33 0.22
CA LEU A 170 1.18 19.12 -0.87
C LEU A 170 0.29 17.89 -0.60
N MET A 171 0.87 16.78 -0.17
CA MET A 171 0.12 15.59 0.22
C MET A 171 -0.87 15.92 1.36
N GLY A 172 -0.43 16.67 2.38
CA GLY A 172 -1.31 17.18 3.45
C GLY A 172 -2.47 18.02 2.91
N LEU A 173 -2.23 18.85 1.90
CA LEU A 173 -3.25 19.67 1.26
C LEU A 173 -4.26 18.83 0.46
N LEU A 174 -3.80 17.79 -0.25
CA LEU A 174 -4.68 16.83 -0.91
C LEU A 174 -5.52 16.06 0.13
N LEU A 175 -4.91 15.70 1.25
CA LEU A 175 -5.55 14.97 2.35
C LEU A 175 -6.63 15.79 3.07
N ALA A 176 -6.55 17.13 3.03
CA ALA A 176 -7.61 17.98 3.57
C ALA A 176 -8.96 17.78 2.87
N PHE A 177 -8.96 17.29 1.63
CA PHE A 177 -10.18 16.98 0.86
C PHE A 177 -10.73 15.57 1.14
N THR A 178 -10.11 14.81 2.04
CA THR A 178 -10.55 13.44 2.38
C THR A 178 -11.84 13.43 3.21
N PRO A 179 -12.63 12.34 3.12
CA PRO A 179 -13.91 12.22 3.81
C PRO A 179 -13.84 12.30 5.34
N CYS A 180 -12.66 12.16 5.96
CA CYS A 180 -12.49 12.26 7.42
C CYS A 180 -12.32 13.69 7.95
N MET A 181 -11.89 14.67 7.13
CA MET A 181 -11.71 16.07 7.53
C MET A 181 -12.96 16.93 7.32
N LEU A 182 -13.74 16.64 6.27
CA LEU A 182 -14.99 17.32 5.95
C LEU A 182 -16.04 17.36 7.09
N PRO A 183 -16.22 16.32 7.92
CA PRO A 183 -17.15 16.32 9.05
C PRO A 183 -16.83 17.31 10.18
N MET A 184 -15.61 17.87 10.22
CA MET A 184 -15.24 18.91 11.20
C MET A 184 -15.72 20.31 10.81
N LEU A 185 -15.98 20.58 9.52
CA LEU A 185 -16.47 21.88 9.06
C LEU A 185 -17.80 22.30 9.72
N PRO A 186 -18.81 21.41 9.87
CA PRO A 186 -20.03 21.72 10.62
C PRO A 186 -19.77 22.08 12.10
N ILE A 187 -18.86 21.36 12.77
CA ILE A 187 -18.54 21.59 14.18
C ILE A 187 -17.89 22.98 14.34
N LEU A 188 -16.93 23.29 13.49
CA LEU A 188 -16.26 24.60 13.44
C LEU A 188 -17.24 25.72 13.12
N SER A 189 -18.23 25.49 12.25
CA SER A 189 -19.27 26.47 11.95
C SER A 189 -20.13 26.81 13.18
N SER A 190 -20.42 25.83 14.05
CA SER A 190 -21.21 26.02 15.27
C SER A 190 -20.45 26.76 16.38
N VAL A 191 -19.14 26.52 16.50
CA VAL A 191 -18.27 27.21 17.46
C VAL A 191 -17.98 28.64 17.01
N ILE A 192 -17.76 28.84 15.71
CA ILE A 192 -17.47 30.16 15.13
C ILE A 192 -18.74 31.02 15.07
N ALA A 193 -19.93 30.44 14.84
CA ALA A 193 -21.20 31.19 14.87
C ALA A 193 -21.53 31.82 16.24
N GLY A 194 -20.90 31.35 17.33
CA GLY A 194 -21.02 31.95 18.67
C GLY A 194 -20.08 33.15 18.91
N SER A 195 -19.10 33.39 18.03
CA SER A 195 -18.15 34.51 18.09
C SER A 195 -18.30 35.41 16.87
N LYS A 196 -17.95 36.70 16.95
CA LYS A 196 -18.20 37.65 15.84
C LYS A 196 -17.65 37.11 14.51
N PRO A 197 -18.46 37.11 13.42
CA PRO A 197 -18.10 36.45 12.18
C PRO A 197 -16.97 37.19 11.46
N GLY A 198 -15.81 36.54 11.35
CA GLY A 198 -14.73 36.89 10.43
C GLY A 198 -13.65 37.85 10.95
N GLY A 199 -12.44 37.70 10.41
CA GLY A 199 -11.29 38.57 10.66
C GLY A 199 -10.17 37.93 11.49
N TRP A 200 -9.32 38.79 12.10
CA TRP A 200 -8.10 38.41 12.83
C TRP A 200 -8.34 37.41 13.98
N GLN A 201 -9.53 37.43 14.57
CA GLN A 201 -9.87 36.54 15.68
C GLN A 201 -10.12 35.09 15.21
N GLY A 202 -10.74 34.90 14.04
CA GLY A 202 -10.88 33.59 13.38
C GLY A 202 -9.54 33.04 12.91
N ALA A 203 -8.66 33.91 12.40
CA ALA A 203 -7.29 33.53 12.03
C ALA A 203 -6.44 33.11 13.24
N ARG A 204 -6.57 33.79 14.40
CA ARG A 204 -5.88 33.39 15.65
C ARG A 204 -6.36 32.06 16.20
N LEU A 205 -7.67 31.83 16.22
CA LEU A 205 -8.26 30.56 16.67
C LEU A 205 -7.87 29.40 15.75
N GLY A 206 -7.97 29.60 14.43
CA GLY A 206 -7.52 28.63 13.43
C GLY A 206 -6.01 28.36 13.50
N GLY A 207 -5.20 29.40 13.70
CA GLY A 207 -3.75 29.27 13.86
C GLY A 207 -3.35 28.43 15.07
N VAL A 208 -3.98 28.66 16.24
CA VAL A 208 -3.72 27.84 17.44
C VAL A 208 -4.20 26.40 17.28
N PHE A 209 -5.35 26.18 16.64
CA PHE A 209 -5.85 24.84 16.31
C PHE A 209 -4.87 24.07 15.42
N VAL A 210 -4.41 24.67 14.32
CA VAL A 210 -3.47 24.04 13.37
C VAL A 210 -2.11 23.79 14.02
N LEU A 211 -1.60 24.75 14.81
CA LEU A 211 -0.30 24.61 15.47
C LEU A 211 -0.32 23.48 16.52
N ALA A 212 -1.39 23.37 17.31
CA ALA A 212 -1.56 22.28 18.26
C ALA A 212 -1.60 20.91 17.56
N MET A 213 -2.34 20.80 16.45
CA MET A 213 -2.41 19.58 15.65
C MET A 213 -1.06 19.20 15.04
N SER A 214 -0.34 20.16 14.44
CA SER A 214 0.99 19.92 13.86
C SER A 214 2.03 19.48 14.90
N LEU A 215 1.98 20.02 16.12
CA LEU A 215 2.86 19.60 17.21
C LEU A 215 2.62 18.14 17.62
N VAL A 216 1.36 17.69 17.65
CA VAL A 216 1.04 16.29 17.96
C VAL A 216 1.58 15.36 16.86
N TYR A 217 1.44 15.71 15.58
CA TYR A 217 2.01 14.93 14.48
C TYR A 217 3.53 14.92 14.46
N ALA A 218 4.17 16.04 14.78
CA ALA A 218 5.61 16.09 14.94
C ALA A 218 6.09 15.18 16.08
N ALA A 219 5.39 15.20 17.23
CA ALA A 219 5.69 14.32 18.35
C ALA A 219 5.51 12.84 18.01
N LEU A 220 4.42 12.48 17.32
CA LEU A 220 4.21 11.13 16.82
C LEU A 220 5.32 10.70 15.85
N GLY A 221 5.81 11.60 15.00
CA GLY A 221 6.94 11.35 14.10
C GLY A 221 8.25 11.06 14.80
N VAL A 222 8.57 11.84 15.84
CA VAL A 222 9.78 11.63 16.65
C VAL A 222 9.69 10.31 17.43
N VAL A 223 8.53 10.01 18.00
CA VAL A 223 8.29 8.73 18.71
C VAL A 223 8.42 7.55 17.75
N ALA A 224 7.87 7.67 16.54
CA ALA A 224 7.96 6.63 15.53
C ALA A 224 9.39 6.37 15.05
N ALA A 225 10.20 7.44 14.90
CA ALA A 225 11.62 7.32 14.57
C ALA A 225 12.41 6.55 15.64
N HIS A 226 11.99 6.62 16.91
CA HIS A 226 12.67 5.92 18.01
C HIS A 226 12.21 4.46 18.17
N MET A 227 10.96 4.15 17.84
CA MET A 227 10.37 2.81 18.06
C MET A 227 10.58 1.84 16.88
N GLY A 228 10.93 2.32 15.68
CA GLY A 228 11.19 1.47 14.51
C GLY A 228 9.98 0.61 14.10
N ALA A 229 10.24 -0.54 13.45
CA ALA A 229 9.21 -1.45 12.91
C ALA A 229 8.21 -2.00 13.96
N ASN A 230 8.53 -1.88 15.25
CA ASN A 230 7.65 -2.33 16.34
C ASN A 230 6.41 -1.44 16.55
N LEU A 231 6.40 -0.21 16.01
CA LEU A 231 5.27 0.70 16.16
C LEU A 231 4.03 0.20 15.36
N SER A 232 4.25 -0.41 14.20
CA SER A 232 3.17 -0.95 13.37
C SER A 232 2.46 -2.12 14.04
N ALA A 233 3.22 -3.02 14.69
CA ALA A 233 2.66 -4.13 15.46
C ALA A 233 1.88 -3.63 16.69
N SER A 234 2.36 -2.58 17.37
CA SER A 234 1.67 -2.03 18.54
C SER A 234 0.39 -1.27 18.20
N LEU A 235 0.31 -0.63 17.03
CA LEU A 235 -0.88 0.13 16.59
C LEU A 235 -2.02 -0.78 16.09
N GLN A 236 -1.72 -2.03 15.74
CA GLN A 236 -2.71 -3.01 15.27
C GLN A 236 -3.32 -3.84 16.40
N ASN A 237 -2.97 -3.58 17.66
CA ASN A 237 -3.53 -4.30 18.80
C ASN A 237 -5.07 -4.21 18.82
N PRO A 238 -5.80 -5.35 18.90
CA PRO A 238 -7.27 -5.37 18.88
C PRO A 238 -7.91 -4.45 19.91
N TRP A 239 -7.27 -4.32 21.07
CA TRP A 239 -7.74 -3.51 22.19
C TRP A 239 -7.71 -1.99 21.91
N LEU A 240 -6.85 -1.52 20.99
CA LEU A 240 -6.81 -0.12 20.56
C LEU A 240 -7.75 0.10 19.36
N LEU A 241 -7.84 -0.85 18.44
CA LEU A 241 -8.72 -0.74 17.27
C LEU A 241 -10.21 -0.73 17.64
N LEU A 242 -10.63 -1.53 18.63
CA LEU A 242 -12.02 -1.59 19.09
C LEU A 242 -12.60 -0.23 19.55
N PRO A 243 -11.95 0.53 20.45
CA PRO A 243 -12.46 1.84 20.87
C PRO A 243 -12.43 2.87 19.73
N PHE A 244 -11.45 2.81 18.81
CA PHE A 244 -11.43 3.69 17.64
C PHE A 244 -12.59 3.39 16.67
N ALA A 245 -12.86 2.12 16.39
CA ALA A 245 -14.02 1.71 15.60
C ALA A 245 -15.33 2.14 16.28
N GLY A 246 -15.46 1.92 17.59
CA GLY A 246 -16.62 2.38 18.37
C GLY A 246 -16.82 3.90 18.30
N LEU A 247 -15.73 4.66 18.33
CA LEU A 247 -15.75 6.11 18.18
C LEU A 247 -16.19 6.56 16.77
N PHE A 248 -15.75 5.88 15.71
CA PHE A 248 -16.25 6.14 14.35
C PHE A 248 -17.74 5.85 14.21
N VAL A 249 -18.22 4.74 14.78
CA VAL A 249 -19.66 4.41 14.79
C VAL A 249 -20.45 5.47 15.57
N LEU A 250 -19.93 5.93 16.72
CA LEU A 250 -20.52 7.00 17.51
C LEU A 250 -20.61 8.32 16.73
N LEU A 251 -19.53 8.70 16.03
CA LEU A 251 -19.51 9.89 15.18
C LEU A 251 -20.47 9.77 13.98
N ALA A 252 -20.58 8.60 13.37
CA ALA A 252 -21.54 8.35 12.30
C ALA A 252 -22.98 8.51 12.81
N MET A 253 -23.30 7.97 13.99
CA MET A 253 -24.61 8.16 14.63
C MET A 253 -24.92 9.63 14.92
N ALA A 254 -23.92 10.44 15.30
CA ALA A 254 -24.08 11.88 15.48
C ALA A 254 -24.38 12.60 14.15
N GLN A 255 -23.77 12.18 13.04
CA GLN A 255 -24.01 12.76 11.71
C GLN A 255 -25.39 12.39 11.14
N PHE A 256 -25.94 11.23 11.49
CA PHE A 256 -27.32 10.86 11.15
C PHE A 256 -28.37 11.65 11.96
N GLY A 257 -27.96 12.47 12.93
CA GLY A 257 -28.86 13.29 13.74
C GLY A 257 -29.69 12.48 14.75
N LEU A 258 -29.41 11.18 14.93
CA LEU A 258 -30.09 10.32 15.92
C LEU A 258 -29.88 10.83 17.35
N TYR A 259 -28.74 11.48 17.61
CA TYR A 259 -28.45 12.21 18.83
C TYR A 259 -27.82 13.56 18.46
N SER A 260 -28.54 14.67 18.67
CA SER A 260 -27.83 15.93 18.85
C SER A 260 -27.08 15.80 20.17
N LEU A 261 -25.74 15.82 20.14
CA LEU A 261 -24.89 15.96 21.33
C LEU A 261 -25.16 17.33 21.99
N GLN A 262 -26.34 17.45 22.54
CA GLN A 262 -26.74 18.52 23.41
C GLN A 262 -26.18 18.14 24.78
N LEU A 263 -25.02 18.70 25.13
CA LEU A 263 -24.45 18.63 26.47
C LEU A 263 -25.58 18.74 27.51
N PRO A 264 -25.72 17.79 28.45
CA PRO A 264 -26.74 17.82 29.50
C PRO A 264 -26.80 19.21 30.13
N ALA A 265 -28.01 19.74 30.33
CA ALA A 265 -28.20 21.13 30.76
C ALA A 265 -27.33 21.53 31.96
N PHE A 266 -27.11 20.60 32.90
CA PHE A 266 -26.25 20.78 34.07
C PHE A 266 -24.76 21.02 33.78
N ILE A 267 -24.21 20.41 32.71
CA ILE A 267 -22.82 20.62 32.29
C ILE A 267 -22.73 21.92 31.48
N ARG A 268 -23.75 22.18 30.66
CA ARG A 268 -23.84 23.38 29.83
C ARG A 268 -23.96 24.65 30.67
N ASP A 269 -24.81 24.67 31.68
CA ASP A 269 -24.99 25.80 32.59
C ASP A 269 -23.73 26.06 33.44
N ARG A 270 -22.99 25.00 33.81
CA ARG A 270 -21.76 25.12 34.61
C ARG A 270 -20.57 25.60 33.78
N LEU A 271 -20.45 25.11 32.54
CA LEU A 271 -19.48 25.63 31.58
C LEU A 271 -19.82 27.06 31.19
N GLN A 272 -21.08 27.39 30.90
CA GLN A 272 -21.48 28.74 30.51
C GLN A 272 -21.31 29.77 31.64
N ARG A 273 -21.49 29.39 32.91
CA ARG A 273 -21.14 30.27 34.05
C ARG A 273 -19.64 30.53 34.17
N THR A 274 -18.81 29.55 33.84
CA THR A 274 -17.34 29.67 33.86
C THR A 274 -16.84 30.42 32.61
N ASP A 275 -17.52 30.25 31.48
CA ASP A 275 -17.26 30.90 30.19
C ASP A 275 -17.81 32.34 30.14
N GLN A 276 -18.77 32.70 30.99
CA GLN A 276 -19.16 34.11 31.20
C GLN A 276 -18.06 34.96 31.85
N GLN A 277 -17.13 34.34 32.59
CA GLN A 277 -15.94 35.03 33.13
C GLN A 277 -14.76 35.03 32.14
N LEU A 278 -14.76 34.15 31.14
CA LEU A 278 -13.74 34.03 30.10
C LEU A 278 -14.36 34.39 28.74
N LYS A 279 -14.28 35.67 28.35
CA LYS A 279 -14.80 36.17 27.05
C LYS A 279 -14.62 35.15 25.92
N GLY A 280 -15.74 34.69 25.35
CA GLY A 280 -15.85 33.59 24.41
C GLY A 280 -14.79 33.59 23.28
N GLY A 281 -14.22 32.41 23.06
CA GLY A 281 -13.13 32.16 22.11
C GLY A 281 -11.82 31.74 22.78
N SER A 282 -11.87 30.82 23.74
CA SER A 282 -10.67 30.39 24.47
C SER A 282 -9.71 29.62 23.55
N LEU A 283 -8.50 30.16 23.39
CA LEU A 283 -7.39 29.52 22.66
C LEU A 283 -7.10 28.11 23.22
N LEU A 284 -7.36 27.90 24.52
CA LEU A 284 -7.26 26.61 25.19
C LEU A 284 -8.26 25.58 24.64
N GLY A 285 -9.52 25.99 24.40
CA GLY A 285 -10.54 25.11 23.83
C GLY A 285 -10.22 24.72 22.38
N ALA A 286 -9.71 25.67 21.59
CA ALA A 286 -9.24 25.40 20.22
C ALA A 286 -8.03 24.44 20.20
N ALA A 287 -7.08 24.60 21.12
CA ALA A 287 -5.93 23.70 21.24
C ALA A 287 -6.34 22.28 21.66
N ALA A 288 -7.23 22.13 22.65
CA ALA A 288 -7.72 20.83 23.11
C ALA A 288 -8.49 20.07 22.02
N LEU A 289 -9.35 20.78 21.27
CA LEU A 289 -10.04 20.22 20.10
C LEU A 289 -9.06 19.81 19.00
N GLY A 290 -7.98 20.56 18.80
CA GLY A 290 -6.90 20.22 17.86
C GLY A 290 -6.18 18.92 18.21
N VAL A 291 -5.84 18.72 19.49
CA VAL A 291 -5.20 17.48 19.97
C VAL A 291 -6.12 16.27 19.80
N LEU A 292 -7.40 16.41 20.16
CA LEU A 292 -8.39 15.33 19.99
C LEU A 292 -8.60 15.00 18.50
N SER A 293 -8.62 16.00 17.63
CA SER A 293 -8.71 15.82 16.18
C SER A 293 -7.48 15.08 15.63
N ALA A 294 -6.27 15.42 16.07
CA ALA A 294 -5.04 14.77 15.64
C ALA A 294 -5.06 13.25 15.94
N LEU A 295 -5.54 12.85 17.13
CA LEU A 295 -5.70 11.44 17.50
C LEU A 295 -6.74 10.72 16.63
N LEU A 296 -7.87 11.38 16.38
CA LEU A 296 -8.99 10.84 15.59
C LEU A 296 -8.67 10.62 14.10
N VAL A 297 -7.79 11.46 13.54
CA VAL A 297 -7.43 11.42 12.11
C VAL A 297 -6.43 10.30 11.79
N GLY A 298 -5.75 9.73 12.79
CA GLY A 298 -4.75 8.66 12.63
C GLY A 298 -5.20 7.47 11.76
N PRO A 299 -6.38 6.87 11.99
CA PRO A 299 -6.85 5.72 11.21
C PRO A 299 -7.15 6.04 9.74
N CYS A 300 -7.46 7.29 9.39
CA CYS A 300 -7.72 7.70 8.01
C CYS A 300 -6.45 8.08 7.23
N MET A 301 -5.31 8.22 7.93
CA MET A 301 -4.03 8.67 7.35
C MET A 301 -3.01 7.53 7.27
N THR A 302 -3.44 6.27 7.39
CA THR A 302 -2.57 5.10 7.45
C THR A 302 -1.68 4.95 6.22
N ALA A 303 -2.19 5.16 5.01
CA ALA A 303 -1.39 5.04 3.79
C ALA A 303 -0.29 6.14 3.66
N PRO A 304 -0.60 7.45 3.80
CA PRO A 304 0.43 8.48 3.84
C PRO A 304 1.43 8.33 4.99
N LEU A 305 0.94 7.92 6.17
CA LEU A 305 1.79 7.65 7.33
C LEU A 305 2.72 6.46 7.08
N ALA A 306 2.26 5.39 6.43
CA ALA A 306 3.10 4.24 6.11
C ALA A 306 4.27 4.64 5.21
N GLY A 307 4.02 5.43 4.15
CA GLY A 307 5.09 5.97 3.30
C GLY A 307 6.06 6.87 4.08
N ALA A 308 5.56 7.72 4.97
CA ALA A 308 6.40 8.56 5.83
C ALA A 308 7.22 7.73 6.83
N LEU A 309 6.62 6.70 7.44
CA LEU A 309 7.27 5.80 8.39
C LEU A 309 8.35 4.95 7.71
N LEU A 310 8.13 4.50 6.48
CA LEU A 310 9.14 3.81 5.68
C LEU A 310 10.33 4.71 5.38
N TYR A 311 10.08 5.96 4.97
CA TYR A 311 11.15 6.95 4.75
C TYR A 311 11.94 7.25 6.04
N ILE A 312 11.25 7.43 7.17
CA ILE A 312 11.87 7.67 8.48
C ILE A 312 12.65 6.45 8.97
N GLY A 313 12.11 5.25 8.76
CA GLY A 313 12.76 3.99 9.13
C GLY A 313 14.06 3.74 8.37
N GLN A 314 14.13 4.16 7.11
CA GLN A 314 15.36 4.08 6.31
C GLN A 314 16.38 5.18 6.67
N SER A 315 15.91 6.41 6.90
CA SER A 315 16.80 7.56 7.11
C SER A 315 17.29 7.73 8.56
N GLY A 316 16.66 7.08 9.54
CA GLY A 316 17.12 6.98 10.94
C GLY A 316 17.16 8.32 11.71
N ASP A 317 16.73 9.41 11.10
CA ASP A 317 16.84 10.77 11.64
C ASP A 317 15.48 11.27 12.16
N ALA A 318 15.35 11.27 13.49
CA ALA A 318 14.11 11.66 14.18
C ALA A 318 13.68 13.11 13.90
N VAL A 319 14.63 14.01 13.60
CA VAL A 319 14.33 15.42 13.34
C VAL A 319 13.68 15.57 11.97
N LYS A 320 14.17 14.83 10.95
CA LYS A 320 13.58 14.84 9.60
C LYS A 320 12.16 14.27 9.61
N GLY A 321 11.92 13.18 10.35
CA GLY A 321 10.59 12.60 10.52
C GLY A 321 9.61 13.55 11.22
N GLY A 322 10.05 14.19 12.30
CA GLY A 322 9.25 15.21 13.00
C GLY A 322 8.91 16.40 12.12
N LEU A 323 9.88 16.92 11.34
CA LEU A 323 9.67 18.05 10.43
C LEU A 323 8.74 17.70 9.26
N ALA A 324 8.86 16.49 8.68
CA ALA A 324 7.98 16.03 7.61
C ALA A 324 6.51 15.96 8.06
N LEU A 325 6.27 15.37 9.25
CA LEU A 325 4.91 15.26 9.80
C LEU A 325 4.35 16.59 10.29
N PHE A 326 5.22 17.49 10.77
CA PHE A 326 4.85 18.87 11.06
C PHE A 326 4.38 19.62 9.80
N ALA A 327 5.12 19.49 8.69
CA ALA A 327 4.77 20.09 7.41
C ALA A 327 3.45 19.53 6.85
N LEU A 328 3.23 18.22 6.98
CA LEU A 328 1.96 17.57 6.61
C LEU A 328 0.79 18.11 7.45
N GLY A 329 0.98 18.28 8.77
CA GLY A 329 -0.02 18.89 9.65
C GLY A 329 -0.40 20.30 9.22
N ILE A 330 0.59 21.15 8.92
CA ILE A 330 0.35 22.51 8.42
C ILE A 330 -0.37 22.48 7.06
N GLY A 331 0.04 21.59 6.14
CA GLY A 331 -0.57 21.45 4.81
C GLY A 331 -2.07 21.15 4.89
N SER A 332 -2.46 20.21 5.77
CA SER A 332 -3.87 19.86 5.98
C SER A 332 -4.68 20.95 6.71
N GLY A 333 -4.03 21.72 7.59
CA GLY A 333 -4.64 22.79 8.36
C GLY A 333 -4.83 24.09 7.57
N LEU A 334 -4.05 24.30 6.50
CA LEU A 334 -4.06 25.55 5.73
C LEU A 334 -5.42 25.83 5.05
N PRO A 335 -6.09 24.88 4.37
CA PRO A 335 -7.42 25.11 3.80
C PRO A 335 -8.46 25.48 4.87
N LEU A 336 -8.40 24.85 6.05
CA LEU A 336 -9.27 25.15 7.18
C LEU A 336 -9.01 26.55 7.75
N LEU A 337 -7.74 26.92 7.90
CA LEU A 337 -7.33 28.24 8.38
C LEU A 337 -7.79 29.35 7.41
N LEU A 338 -7.64 29.12 6.10
CA LEU A 338 -8.16 30.03 5.07
C LEU A 338 -9.69 30.13 5.16
N ALA A 339 -10.41 29.01 5.27
CA ALA A 339 -11.86 29.02 5.41
C ALA A 339 -12.33 29.79 6.67
N MET A 340 -11.64 29.64 7.79
CA MET A 340 -11.93 30.41 9.02
C MET A 340 -11.60 31.90 8.89
N SER A 341 -10.52 32.24 8.18
CA SER A 341 -10.06 33.62 8.01
C SER A 341 -10.97 34.42 7.07
N PHE A 342 -11.38 33.82 5.94
CA PHE A 342 -12.24 34.47 4.95
C PHE A 342 -13.72 34.55 5.38
N GLY A 343 -14.09 33.77 6.41
CA GLY A 343 -15.42 33.82 7.01
C GLY A 343 -16.52 33.25 6.12
N MET A 344 -17.65 32.95 6.74
CA MET A 344 -18.85 32.29 6.19
C MET A 344 -19.59 33.09 5.09
N ARG A 345 -18.91 33.96 4.34
CA ARG A 345 -19.51 34.79 3.29
C ARG A 345 -19.83 33.99 2.02
N TRP A 346 -19.19 32.83 1.85
CA TRP A 346 -19.38 31.92 0.71
C TRP A 346 -20.17 30.65 1.03
N LEU A 347 -20.44 30.36 2.31
CA LEU A 347 -21.20 29.15 2.66
C LEU A 347 -22.71 29.42 2.59
N PRO A 348 -23.48 28.61 1.82
CA PRO A 348 -24.92 28.73 1.76
C PRO A 348 -25.53 28.49 3.14
N LYS A 349 -26.65 29.17 3.43
CA LYS A 349 -27.37 29.01 4.69
C LYS A 349 -27.63 27.52 4.98
N PRO A 350 -27.43 27.05 6.23
CA PRO A 350 -27.76 25.67 6.60
C PRO A 350 -29.24 25.41 6.28
N GLY A 351 -29.50 24.29 5.61
CA GLY A 351 -30.82 23.87 5.14
C GLY A 351 -30.79 22.39 4.74
N GLN A 352 -31.81 21.90 4.02
CA GLN A 352 -31.96 20.49 3.64
C GLN A 352 -30.76 19.88 2.88
N TRP A 353 -29.95 20.72 2.24
CA TRP A 353 -28.72 20.29 1.57
C TRP A 353 -27.63 19.83 2.55
N MET A 354 -27.52 20.49 3.70
CA MET A 354 -26.53 20.15 4.73
C MET A 354 -26.87 18.80 5.39
N GLU A 355 -28.15 18.53 5.59
CA GLU A 355 -28.65 17.25 6.12
C GLU A 355 -28.32 16.08 5.16
N SER A 356 -28.51 16.29 3.85
CA SER A 356 -28.15 15.29 2.83
C SER A 356 -26.64 14.99 2.82
N ILE A 357 -25.80 16.02 3.02
CA ILE A 357 -24.35 15.87 3.07
C ILE A 357 -23.91 15.10 4.32
N ASN A 358 -24.46 15.43 5.49
CA ASN A 358 -24.13 14.75 6.74
C ASN A 358 -24.48 13.26 6.67
N CYS A 359 -25.60 12.89 6.04
CA CYS A 359 -25.95 11.49 5.80
C CYS A 359 -24.91 10.78 4.91
N ILE A 360 -24.49 11.40 3.80
CA ILE A 360 -23.48 10.81 2.90
C ILE A 360 -22.16 10.57 3.66
N PHE A 361 -21.71 11.55 4.45
CA PHE A 361 -20.49 11.40 5.25
C PHE A 361 -20.66 10.38 6.39
N GLY A 362 -21.84 10.27 7.00
CA GLY A 362 -22.15 9.25 7.99
C GLY A 362 -21.98 7.83 7.42
N TYR A 363 -22.48 7.58 6.21
CA TYR A 363 -22.27 6.29 5.53
C TYR A 363 -20.79 6.05 5.18
N ALA A 364 -20.06 7.08 4.74
CA ALA A 364 -18.61 6.96 4.48
C ALA A 364 -17.82 6.60 5.75
N LEU A 365 -18.16 7.18 6.90
CA LEU A 365 -17.55 6.85 8.20
C LEU A 365 -17.89 5.42 8.64
N LEU A 366 -19.11 4.94 8.40
CA LEU A 366 -19.46 3.54 8.66
C LEU A 366 -18.66 2.58 7.77
N THR A 367 -18.44 2.92 6.51
CA THR A 367 -17.58 2.12 5.62
C THR A 367 -16.16 2.02 6.15
N ALA A 368 -15.58 3.15 6.60
CA ALA A 368 -14.25 3.17 7.21
C ALA A 368 -14.21 2.35 8.51
N ALA A 369 -15.26 2.43 9.34
CA ALA A 369 -15.38 1.63 10.56
C ALA A 369 -15.40 0.13 10.24
N ILE A 370 -16.19 -0.30 9.25
CA ILE A 370 -16.23 -1.71 8.80
C ILE A 370 -14.86 -2.16 8.27
N PHE A 371 -14.15 -1.29 7.55
CA PHE A 371 -12.81 -1.60 7.04
C PHE A 371 -11.79 -1.85 8.16
N VAL A 372 -11.81 -1.02 9.22
CA VAL A 372 -10.95 -1.22 10.40
C VAL A 372 -11.34 -2.50 11.16
N VAL A 373 -12.64 -2.73 11.31
CA VAL A 373 -13.21 -3.88 12.03
C VAL A 373 -12.96 -5.20 11.29
N ARG A 374 -12.80 -5.18 9.97
CA ARG A 374 -12.43 -6.36 9.16
C ARG A 374 -11.17 -7.05 9.66
N ALA A 375 -10.22 -6.32 10.25
CA ALA A 375 -8.99 -6.91 10.78
C ALA A 375 -9.23 -7.83 12.00
N LEU A 376 -10.37 -7.70 12.68
CA LEU A 376 -10.70 -8.44 13.91
C LEU A 376 -11.82 -9.48 13.73
N LEU A 377 -12.58 -9.44 12.63
CA LEU A 377 -13.74 -10.33 12.45
C LEU A 377 -13.53 -11.35 11.33
N PRO A 378 -14.13 -12.56 11.46
CA PRO A 378 -14.20 -13.54 10.38
C PRO A 378 -14.80 -12.93 9.10
N ASP A 379 -14.38 -13.43 7.94
CA ASP A 379 -14.80 -12.92 6.63
C ASP A 379 -16.33 -12.92 6.45
N SER A 380 -17.03 -13.88 7.06
CA SER A 380 -18.50 -13.99 7.02
C SER A 380 -19.24 -12.87 7.76
N LEU A 381 -18.71 -12.42 8.90
CA LEU A 381 -19.28 -11.30 9.66
C LEU A 381 -19.01 -9.96 8.97
N THR A 382 -17.83 -9.82 8.36
CA THR A 382 -17.49 -8.64 7.56
C THR A 382 -18.45 -8.50 6.37
N MET A 383 -18.75 -9.59 5.69
CA MET A 383 -19.77 -9.65 4.63
C MET A 383 -21.16 -9.22 5.11
N ALA A 384 -21.60 -9.72 6.25
CA ALA A 384 -22.89 -9.35 6.83
C ALA A 384 -22.96 -7.84 7.16
N LEU A 385 -21.87 -7.26 7.69
CA LEU A 385 -21.78 -5.83 7.97
C LEU A 385 -21.85 -4.98 6.70
N TRP A 386 -21.15 -5.37 5.63
CA TRP A 386 -21.23 -4.70 4.33
C TRP A 386 -22.64 -4.77 3.74
N ALA A 387 -23.29 -5.93 3.82
CA ALA A 387 -24.65 -6.09 3.34
C ALA A 387 -25.64 -5.24 4.15
N ALA A 388 -25.49 -5.19 5.48
CA ALA A 388 -26.29 -4.33 6.36
C ALA A 388 -26.12 -2.84 6.03
N LEU A 389 -24.89 -2.40 5.74
CA LEU A 389 -24.62 -1.01 5.32
C LEU A 389 -25.30 -0.70 3.98
N LEU A 390 -25.16 -1.57 2.97
CA LEU A 390 -25.82 -1.38 1.67
C LEU A 390 -27.34 -1.38 1.79
N LEU A 391 -27.90 -2.18 2.69
CA LEU A 391 -29.33 -2.19 2.97
C LEU A 391 -29.77 -0.87 3.62
N ALA A 392 -29.01 -0.37 4.59
CA ALA A 392 -29.29 0.93 5.22
C ALA A 392 -29.25 2.09 4.20
N VAL A 393 -28.29 2.06 3.27
CA VAL A 393 -28.21 3.04 2.16
C VAL A 393 -29.40 2.90 1.21
N ALA A 394 -29.78 1.67 0.83
CA ALA A 394 -30.91 1.41 -0.05
C ALA A 394 -32.23 1.90 0.55
N VAL A 395 -32.47 1.64 1.84
CA VAL A 395 -33.66 2.13 2.57
C VAL A 395 -33.68 3.65 2.63
N HIS A 396 -32.54 4.29 2.90
CA HIS A 396 -32.45 5.74 2.93
C HIS A 396 -32.74 6.36 1.57
N LEU A 397 -32.12 5.88 0.48
CA LEU A 397 -32.41 6.35 -0.88
C LEU A 397 -33.87 6.09 -1.28
N GLY A 398 -34.46 4.98 -0.84
CA GLY A 398 -35.87 4.66 -1.10
C GLY A 398 -36.86 5.58 -0.37
N SER A 399 -36.49 6.08 0.81
CA SER A 399 -37.30 7.00 1.63
C SER A 399 -37.27 8.44 1.09
N LEU A 400 -36.21 8.82 0.38
CA LEU A 400 -36.11 10.15 -0.23
C LEU A 400 -37.24 10.36 -1.25
N LYS A 401 -37.93 11.51 -1.15
CA LYS A 401 -38.96 11.95 -2.11
C LYS A 401 -38.43 13.08 -3.00
N PRO A 402 -37.43 12.86 -3.88
CA PRO A 402 -36.87 13.94 -4.69
C PRO A 402 -37.91 14.51 -5.66
N LYS A 403 -37.92 15.83 -5.86
CA LYS A 403 -38.96 16.50 -6.66
C LYS A 403 -38.86 16.23 -8.17
N SER A 404 -37.68 15.88 -8.70
CA SER A 404 -37.44 15.82 -10.16
C SER A 404 -36.87 14.51 -10.70
N TRP A 405 -36.43 13.55 -9.86
CA TRP A 405 -35.67 12.33 -10.27
C TRP A 405 -36.12 11.04 -9.52
N LYS A 406 -37.41 10.94 -9.14
CA LYS A 406 -37.93 9.84 -8.29
C LYS A 406 -37.70 8.44 -8.84
N ILE A 407 -37.77 8.27 -10.16
CA ILE A 407 -37.66 6.95 -10.81
C ILE A 407 -36.21 6.45 -10.76
N PHE A 408 -35.25 7.33 -11.05
CA PHE A 408 -33.83 6.98 -11.06
C PHE A 408 -33.31 6.63 -9.66
N THR A 409 -33.66 7.40 -8.63
CA THR A 409 -33.23 7.12 -7.25
C THR A 409 -33.82 5.82 -6.70
N ARG A 410 -35.08 5.50 -7.07
CA ARG A 410 -35.72 4.24 -6.70
C ARG A 410 -35.12 3.03 -7.42
N PHE A 411 -34.77 3.18 -8.69
CA PHE A 411 -34.10 2.12 -9.45
C PHE A 411 -32.74 1.76 -8.84
N ILE A 412 -31.92 2.77 -8.49
CA ILE A 412 -30.64 2.56 -7.78
C ILE A 412 -30.85 1.91 -6.41
N ALA A 413 -31.86 2.35 -5.64
CA ALA A 413 -32.17 1.76 -4.34
C ALA A 413 -32.53 0.27 -4.46
N VAL A 414 -33.31 -0.11 -5.48
CA VAL A 414 -33.67 -1.51 -5.72
C VAL A 414 -32.47 -2.34 -6.14
N LEU A 415 -31.60 -1.83 -7.03
CA LEU A 415 -30.36 -2.54 -7.41
C LEU A 415 -29.44 -2.76 -6.21
N LEU A 416 -29.26 -1.76 -5.35
CA LEU A 416 -28.47 -1.88 -4.12
C LEU A 416 -29.10 -2.87 -3.13
N ALA A 417 -30.43 -2.90 -3.00
CA ALA A 417 -31.13 -3.87 -2.16
C ALA A 417 -30.98 -5.31 -2.68
N ILE A 418 -31.06 -5.52 -3.99
CA ILE A 418 -30.82 -6.81 -4.63
C ILE A 418 -29.38 -7.27 -4.39
N TRP A 419 -28.40 -6.37 -4.56
CA TRP A 419 -27.00 -6.70 -4.31
C TRP A 419 -26.73 -7.03 -2.84
N SER A 420 -27.32 -6.28 -1.91
CA SER A 420 -27.28 -6.57 -0.47
C SER A 420 -27.87 -7.94 -0.14
N ALA A 421 -29.00 -8.30 -0.75
CA ALA A 421 -29.59 -9.63 -0.59
C ALA A 421 -28.65 -10.74 -1.10
N ILE A 422 -28.03 -10.56 -2.28
CA ILE A 422 -27.06 -11.51 -2.83
C ILE A 422 -25.85 -11.67 -1.90
N MET A 423 -25.34 -10.59 -1.29
CA MET A 423 -24.28 -10.65 -0.29
C MET A 423 -24.71 -11.37 0.99
N LEU A 424 -25.93 -11.14 1.49
CA LEU A 424 -26.48 -11.86 2.65
C LEU A 424 -26.61 -13.36 2.36
N LEU A 425 -27.08 -13.73 1.17
CA LEU A 425 -27.15 -15.11 0.71
C LEU A 425 -25.75 -15.73 0.63
N GLY A 426 -24.79 -15.04 0.02
CA GLY A 426 -23.39 -15.50 -0.06
C GLY A 426 -22.73 -15.64 1.31
N ALA A 427 -23.00 -14.74 2.25
CA ALA A 427 -22.50 -14.82 3.62
C ALA A 427 -23.10 -16.02 4.38
N ALA A 428 -24.41 -16.26 4.22
CA ALA A 428 -25.12 -17.39 4.82
C ALA A 428 -24.65 -18.74 4.27
N SER A 429 -24.21 -18.78 3.01
CA SER A 429 -23.69 -19.98 2.35
C SER A 429 -22.17 -20.15 2.47
N GLY A 430 -21.48 -19.28 3.23
CA GLY A 430 -20.05 -19.44 3.57
C GLY A 430 -19.06 -18.77 2.62
N GLY A 431 -19.51 -17.87 1.74
CA GLY A 431 -18.64 -17.10 0.85
C GLY A 431 -17.79 -16.07 1.60
N SER A 432 -16.51 -15.96 1.21
CA SER A 432 -15.52 -15.07 1.82
C SER A 432 -15.18 -13.82 0.98
N ASP A 433 -15.66 -13.72 -0.26
CA ASP A 433 -15.32 -12.61 -1.18
C ASP A 433 -16.49 -11.68 -1.55
N PRO A 434 -16.51 -10.41 -1.07
CA PRO A 434 -17.63 -9.47 -1.26
C PRO A 434 -18.00 -9.22 -2.72
N LEU A 435 -17.01 -9.32 -3.62
CA LEU A 435 -17.20 -9.10 -5.05
C LEU A 435 -17.73 -10.33 -5.80
N GLN A 436 -17.61 -11.54 -5.21
CA GLN A 436 -18.09 -12.79 -5.81
C GLN A 436 -18.80 -13.68 -4.78
N PRO A 437 -19.92 -13.20 -4.20
CA PRO A 437 -20.59 -13.86 -3.07
C PRO A 437 -21.07 -15.28 -3.38
N LEU A 438 -21.31 -15.63 -4.65
CA LEU A 438 -21.87 -16.92 -5.08
C LEU A 438 -20.83 -17.89 -5.68
N ARG A 439 -19.54 -17.53 -5.73
CA ARG A 439 -18.51 -18.35 -6.42
C ARG A 439 -18.42 -19.79 -5.88
N HIS A 440 -18.64 -19.96 -4.57
CA HIS A 440 -18.60 -21.25 -3.89
C HIS A 440 -19.80 -22.17 -4.23
N LEU A 441 -20.91 -21.65 -4.77
CA LEU A 441 -22.08 -22.44 -5.21
C LEU A 441 -21.96 -22.96 -6.64
N GLY A 442 -21.05 -22.39 -7.45
CA GLY A 442 -20.81 -22.79 -8.84
C GLY A 442 -19.87 -23.98 -9.01
N GLN A 443 -19.17 -24.41 -7.95
CA GLN A 443 -18.35 -25.62 -7.94
C GLN A 443 -19.17 -26.80 -7.39
N GLY A 444 -20.21 -27.18 -8.14
CA GLY A 444 -20.94 -28.42 -7.94
C GLY A 444 -20.13 -29.61 -8.43
N GLY A 445 -19.15 -30.04 -7.64
CA GLY A 445 -18.38 -31.24 -7.89
C GLY A 445 -17.59 -31.57 -6.62
N ALA A 446 -17.81 -32.76 -6.09
CA ALA A 446 -17.05 -33.32 -4.98
C ALA A 446 -15.57 -33.48 -5.41
N VAL A 447 -14.83 -32.38 -5.37
CA VAL A 447 -13.41 -32.41 -5.12
C VAL A 447 -13.31 -32.05 -3.65
N MET A 448 -12.85 -33.01 -2.84
CA MET A 448 -12.28 -32.67 -1.54
C MET A 448 -11.29 -31.54 -1.82
N SER A 449 -11.71 -30.32 -1.51
CA SER A 449 -10.78 -29.22 -1.35
C SER A 449 -9.99 -29.60 -0.12
N SER A 450 -8.87 -30.29 -0.29
CA SER A 450 -7.72 -30.09 0.58
C SER A 450 -7.35 -28.63 0.39
N SER A 451 -8.09 -27.76 1.07
CA SER A 451 -7.66 -26.39 1.28
C SER A 451 -6.28 -26.51 1.90
N VAL A 452 -5.33 -25.79 1.32
CA VAL A 452 -4.06 -25.44 1.96
C VAL A 452 -4.39 -24.48 3.14
N GLN A 453 -5.23 -24.94 4.06
CA GLN A 453 -5.62 -24.29 5.33
C GLN A 453 -5.22 -25.16 6.53
N GLY A 454 -4.64 -26.35 6.29
CA GLY A 454 -4.40 -27.34 7.33
C GLY A 454 -3.10 -27.21 8.14
N ASN A 455 -2.16 -26.34 7.75
CA ASN A 455 -0.82 -26.29 8.38
C ASN A 455 -0.46 -24.91 8.98
N ARG A 456 -1.46 -24.16 9.48
CA ARG A 456 -1.20 -22.98 10.31
C ARG A 456 -0.76 -23.40 11.70
N ILE A 457 0.43 -22.97 12.11
CA ILE A 457 1.03 -23.35 13.38
C ILE A 457 1.37 -22.08 14.14
N ALA A 458 0.59 -21.77 15.18
CA ALA A 458 0.82 -20.62 16.04
C ALA A 458 1.90 -20.87 17.11
N ASP A 459 2.11 -22.14 17.49
CA ASP A 459 3.08 -22.54 18.51
C ASP A 459 4.43 -22.94 17.87
N PRO A 460 5.52 -22.20 18.15
CA PRO A 460 6.86 -22.52 17.64
C PRO A 460 7.37 -23.91 18.04
N ALA A 461 6.89 -24.49 19.16
CA ALA A 461 7.29 -25.83 19.58
C ALA A 461 6.72 -26.91 18.63
N LEU A 462 5.45 -26.77 18.24
CA LEU A 462 4.81 -27.64 17.25
C LEU A 462 5.45 -27.49 15.87
N LEU A 463 5.91 -26.29 15.54
CA LEU A 463 6.67 -26.06 14.30
C LEU A 463 7.98 -26.86 14.30
N LYS A 464 8.75 -26.80 15.38
CA LYS A 464 10.00 -27.56 15.51
C LYS A 464 9.77 -29.06 15.43
N GLN A 465 8.68 -29.57 16.00
CA GLN A 465 8.30 -30.97 15.87
C GLN A 465 7.94 -31.34 14.41
N ALA A 466 7.12 -30.54 13.74
CA ALA A 466 6.74 -30.78 12.35
C ALA A 466 7.94 -30.71 11.39
N MET A 467 8.93 -29.86 11.69
CA MET A 467 10.20 -29.80 10.97
C MET A 467 11.05 -31.04 11.20
N ALA A 468 11.17 -31.52 12.44
CA ALA A 468 11.90 -32.75 12.76
C ALA A 468 11.30 -33.97 12.04
N GLU A 469 9.97 -34.09 12.03
CA GLU A 469 9.29 -35.15 11.28
C GLU A 469 9.55 -35.07 9.76
N ALA A 470 9.63 -33.86 9.20
CA ALA A 470 9.92 -33.70 7.78
C ALA A 470 11.37 -34.10 7.45
N GLN A 471 12.30 -33.76 8.34
CA GLN A 471 13.71 -34.12 8.23
C GLN A 471 13.91 -35.64 8.34
N ASP A 472 13.24 -36.30 9.30
CA ASP A 472 13.27 -37.77 9.44
C ASP A 472 12.76 -38.49 8.19
N ASN A 473 11.79 -37.90 7.49
CA ASN A 473 11.24 -38.42 6.24
C ASN A 473 12.02 -37.99 4.99
N GLY A 474 13.08 -37.20 5.13
CA GLY A 474 13.86 -36.67 4.01
C GLY A 474 13.05 -35.79 3.05
N GLN A 475 12.04 -35.08 3.57
CA GLN A 475 11.14 -34.25 2.77
C GLN A 475 11.59 -32.78 2.78
N TRP A 476 11.39 -32.12 1.66
CA TRP A 476 11.53 -30.66 1.58
C TRP A 476 10.44 -29.97 2.40
N VAL A 477 10.79 -28.90 3.09
CA VAL A 477 9.86 -28.08 3.86
C VAL A 477 9.81 -26.67 3.29
N MET A 478 8.60 -26.17 3.10
CA MET A 478 8.36 -24.78 2.75
C MET A 478 7.66 -24.10 3.92
N LEU A 479 8.33 -23.11 4.52
CA LEU A 479 7.81 -22.28 5.58
C LEU A 479 7.26 -20.98 4.98
N ASP A 480 5.97 -20.73 5.12
CA ASP A 480 5.34 -19.45 4.77
C ASP A 480 4.99 -18.68 6.05
N PHE A 481 5.78 -17.67 6.39
CA PHE A 481 5.53 -16.85 7.57
C PHE A 481 4.33 -15.94 7.32
N TYR A 482 3.26 -16.18 8.08
CA TYR A 482 1.94 -15.58 7.88
C TYR A 482 1.53 -14.68 9.05
N ALA A 483 0.67 -13.69 8.76
CA ALA A 483 -0.13 -13.01 9.77
C ALA A 483 -1.49 -12.57 9.23
N ASP A 484 -2.52 -12.54 10.08
CA ASP A 484 -3.88 -12.14 9.66
C ASP A 484 -3.96 -10.67 9.20
N TRP A 485 -3.11 -9.81 9.75
CA TRP A 485 -3.00 -8.40 9.38
C TRP A 485 -2.21 -8.18 8.07
N CYS A 486 -1.55 -9.22 7.55
CA CYS A 486 -0.74 -9.14 6.34
C CYS A 486 -1.63 -9.30 5.09
N VAL A 487 -1.92 -8.18 4.42
CA VAL A 487 -2.72 -8.18 3.19
C VAL A 487 -2.03 -8.97 2.07
N SER A 488 -0.73 -8.75 1.86
CA SER A 488 0.05 -9.45 0.83
C SER A 488 0.07 -10.96 1.02
N CYS A 489 0.08 -11.46 2.26
CA CYS A 489 -0.03 -12.88 2.56
C CYS A 489 -1.36 -13.45 2.04
N LYS A 490 -2.47 -12.76 2.31
CA LYS A 490 -3.81 -13.14 1.83
C LYS A 490 -3.93 -13.04 0.30
N VAL A 491 -3.24 -12.08 -0.32
CA VAL A 491 -3.16 -12.00 -1.78
C VAL A 491 -2.45 -13.23 -2.33
N MET A 492 -1.25 -13.56 -1.83
CA MET A 492 -0.48 -14.71 -2.28
C MET A 492 -1.20 -16.04 -2.07
N GLU A 493 -1.90 -16.24 -0.95
CA GLU A 493 -2.73 -17.43 -0.74
C GLU A 493 -3.76 -17.63 -1.86
N LYS A 494 -4.37 -16.55 -2.35
CA LYS A 494 -5.39 -16.59 -3.40
C LYS A 494 -4.80 -16.65 -4.81
N THR A 495 -3.78 -15.84 -5.08
CA THR A 495 -3.27 -15.61 -6.44
C THR A 495 -2.10 -16.52 -6.79
N VAL A 496 -1.36 -17.04 -5.81
CA VAL A 496 -0.18 -17.90 -6.01
C VAL A 496 -0.47 -19.33 -5.57
N PHE A 497 -0.74 -19.56 -4.27
CA PHE A 497 -0.96 -20.91 -3.74
C PHE A 497 -2.28 -21.55 -4.19
N GLY A 498 -3.23 -20.72 -4.66
CA GLY A 498 -4.47 -21.16 -5.30
C GLY A 498 -4.31 -21.67 -6.73
N GLN A 499 -3.14 -21.48 -7.37
CA GLN A 499 -2.94 -21.90 -8.76
C GLN A 499 -2.61 -23.40 -8.86
N PRO A 500 -3.21 -24.13 -9.82
CA PRO A 500 -3.00 -25.57 -9.95
C PRO A 500 -1.54 -25.93 -10.29
N GLY A 501 -0.83 -25.08 -11.05
CA GLY A 501 0.59 -25.29 -11.35
C GLY A 501 1.49 -25.20 -10.12
N VAL A 502 1.19 -24.28 -9.20
CA VAL A 502 1.91 -24.11 -7.93
C VAL A 502 1.62 -25.28 -6.98
N GLN A 503 0.35 -25.69 -6.87
CA GLN A 503 -0.03 -26.84 -6.04
C GLN A 503 0.63 -28.14 -6.50
N ALA A 504 0.73 -28.37 -7.81
CA ALA A 504 1.43 -29.52 -8.36
C ALA A 504 2.93 -29.48 -8.04
N ALA A 505 3.57 -28.31 -8.16
CA ALA A 505 4.99 -28.17 -7.85
C ALA A 505 5.29 -28.37 -6.35
N MET A 506 4.36 -28.02 -5.47
CA MET A 506 4.49 -28.16 -4.01
C MET A 506 4.06 -29.54 -3.48
N ALA A 507 3.51 -30.43 -4.32
CA ALA A 507 2.95 -31.70 -3.88
C ALA A 507 3.96 -32.61 -3.12
N ASP A 508 5.23 -32.53 -3.50
CA ASP A 508 6.32 -33.32 -2.92
C ASP A 508 6.96 -32.68 -1.68
N MET A 509 6.37 -31.59 -1.17
CA MET A 509 6.92 -30.79 -0.07
C MET A 509 5.92 -30.67 1.07
N ARG A 510 6.44 -30.57 2.29
CA ARG A 510 5.64 -30.24 3.46
C ARG A 510 5.50 -28.73 3.56
N PHE A 511 4.32 -28.21 3.20
CA PHE A 511 3.96 -26.81 3.41
C PHE A 511 3.63 -26.58 4.89
N LEU A 512 4.38 -25.73 5.58
CA LEU A 512 4.12 -25.33 6.96
C LEU A 512 3.96 -23.82 7.00
N GLN A 513 2.97 -23.32 7.72
CA GLN A 513 2.66 -21.89 7.78
C GLN A 513 2.76 -21.39 9.23
N PRO A 514 3.95 -20.94 9.69
CA PRO A 514 4.09 -20.32 10.99
C PRO A 514 3.23 -19.07 11.10
N ASP A 515 2.31 -19.05 12.06
CA ASP A 515 1.44 -17.91 12.32
C ASP A 515 2.08 -17.00 13.37
N VAL A 516 2.43 -15.78 12.96
CA VAL A 516 3.04 -14.74 13.81
C VAL A 516 2.07 -13.58 14.08
N THR A 517 0.76 -13.80 13.95
CA THR A 517 -0.29 -12.78 14.16
C THR A 517 -0.22 -12.15 15.55
N ASP A 518 -0.08 -12.97 16.59
CA ASP A 518 -0.11 -12.52 18.00
C ASP A 518 1.21 -11.90 18.48
N ASN A 519 2.29 -12.06 17.71
CA ASN A 519 3.63 -11.54 17.98
C ASN A 519 4.13 -11.83 19.42
N THR A 520 3.93 -13.07 19.90
CA THR A 520 4.36 -13.51 21.22
C THR A 520 5.90 -13.53 21.34
N PRO A 521 6.48 -13.51 22.56
CA PRO A 521 7.94 -13.56 22.73
C PRO A 521 8.60 -14.75 22.02
N ASP A 522 7.93 -15.91 21.98
CA ASP A 522 8.42 -17.11 21.31
C ASP A 522 8.36 -16.96 19.78
N GLN A 523 7.34 -16.30 19.24
CA GLN A 523 7.24 -15.97 17.82
C GLN A 523 8.29 -14.92 17.41
N GLN A 524 8.58 -13.93 18.25
CA GLN A 524 9.66 -12.96 18.03
C GLN A 524 11.03 -13.63 18.04
N ALA A 525 11.24 -14.60 18.95
CA ALA A 525 12.45 -15.40 18.98
C ALA A 525 12.59 -16.22 17.69
N LEU A 526 11.51 -16.84 17.21
CA LEU A 526 11.48 -17.56 15.94
C LEU A 526 11.82 -16.66 14.75
N LEU A 527 11.19 -15.49 14.62
CA LEU A 527 11.49 -14.53 13.55
C LEU A 527 12.96 -14.08 13.59
N LYS A 528 13.51 -13.85 14.78
CA LYS A 528 14.92 -13.47 14.98
C LYS A 528 15.89 -14.62 14.65
N GLU A 529 15.53 -15.87 14.99
CA GLU A 529 16.28 -17.08 14.66
C GLU A 529 16.48 -17.21 13.14
N TYR A 530 15.42 -16.97 12.36
CA TYR A 530 15.47 -16.99 10.90
C TYR A 530 15.89 -15.65 10.25
N GLY A 531 16.07 -14.58 11.04
CA GLY A 531 16.43 -13.25 10.53
C GLY A 531 15.34 -12.63 9.63
N ILE A 532 14.08 -12.79 10.01
CA ILE A 532 12.90 -12.34 9.27
C ILE A 532 12.38 -11.04 9.90
N ILE A 533 12.20 -10.01 9.09
CA ILE A 533 11.73 -8.68 9.52
C ILE A 533 10.20 -8.62 9.59
N GLY A 534 9.50 -9.40 8.75
CA GLY A 534 8.05 -9.52 8.78
C GLY A 534 7.48 -10.39 7.65
N PRO A 535 6.19 -10.73 7.72
CA PRO A 535 5.46 -11.47 6.68
C PRO A 535 5.05 -10.56 5.49
N PRO A 536 4.82 -11.12 4.29
CA PRO A 536 5.05 -12.51 3.90
C PRO A 536 6.54 -12.76 3.68
N THR A 537 7.05 -13.84 4.26
CA THR A 537 8.41 -14.32 3.99
C THR A 537 8.36 -15.84 3.83
N ILE A 538 8.87 -16.34 2.70
CA ILE A 538 8.90 -17.76 2.39
C ILE A 538 10.33 -18.26 2.53
N VAL A 539 10.49 -19.33 3.31
CA VAL A 539 11.77 -19.99 3.56
C VAL A 539 11.67 -21.44 3.09
N PHE A 540 12.67 -21.87 2.31
CA PHE A 540 12.79 -23.25 1.86
C PHE A 540 13.87 -23.97 2.66
N ILE A 541 13.53 -25.14 3.19
CA ILE A 541 14.44 -26.00 3.96
C ILE A 541 14.60 -27.32 3.22
N ASN A 542 15.85 -27.70 3.01
CA ASN A 542 16.21 -28.92 2.30
C ASN A 542 15.99 -30.17 3.18
N PRO A 543 16.02 -31.38 2.61
CA PRO A 543 15.90 -32.64 3.37
C PRO A 543 16.94 -32.82 4.49
N GLN A 544 18.07 -32.10 4.42
CA GLN A 544 19.13 -32.10 5.41
C GLN A 544 18.81 -31.21 6.63
N GLY A 545 17.73 -30.43 6.57
CA GLY A 545 17.31 -29.50 7.62
C GLY A 545 17.98 -28.12 7.55
N GLU A 546 18.68 -27.81 6.45
CA GLU A 546 19.34 -26.52 6.22
C GLU A 546 18.49 -25.61 5.35
N GLU A 547 18.52 -24.31 5.66
CA GLU A 547 17.83 -23.29 4.89
C GLU A 547 18.57 -22.98 3.57
N VAL A 548 17.85 -23.04 2.45
CA VAL A 548 18.34 -22.58 1.14
C VAL A 548 18.13 -21.07 1.02
N ARG A 549 19.01 -20.29 1.65
CA ARG A 549 18.89 -18.82 1.72
C ARG A 549 18.83 -18.11 0.37
N SER A 550 19.43 -18.68 -0.68
CA SER A 550 19.41 -18.15 -2.04
C SER A 550 18.01 -18.15 -2.68
N ALA A 551 17.10 -19.00 -2.19
CA ALA A 551 15.75 -19.15 -2.67
C ALA A 551 14.70 -18.45 -1.77
N ARG A 552 15.12 -17.79 -0.69
CA ARG A 552 14.22 -17.06 0.22
C ARG A 552 13.46 -15.97 -0.55
N ILE A 553 12.16 -15.87 -0.31
CA ILE A 553 11.32 -14.79 -0.82
C ILE A 553 10.91 -13.89 0.34
N THR A 554 11.12 -12.58 0.19
CA THR A 554 10.64 -11.57 1.15
C THR A 554 9.72 -10.60 0.42
N GLY A 555 8.45 -10.52 0.85
CA GLY A 555 7.44 -9.68 0.21
C GLY A 555 6.57 -10.45 -0.79
N GLU A 556 5.67 -9.71 -1.44
CA GLU A 556 4.69 -10.25 -2.38
C GLU A 556 5.34 -10.62 -3.72
N VAL A 557 5.05 -11.81 -4.24
CA VAL A 557 5.52 -12.28 -5.55
C VAL A 557 4.39 -12.90 -6.35
N ASN A 558 4.56 -12.95 -7.68
CA ASN A 558 3.64 -13.65 -8.57
C ASN A 558 3.97 -15.14 -8.68
N ALA A 559 3.06 -15.93 -9.25
CA ALA A 559 3.21 -17.39 -9.33
C ALA A 559 4.46 -17.86 -10.09
N GLU A 560 4.83 -17.18 -11.17
CA GLU A 560 6.06 -17.48 -11.91
C GLU A 560 7.31 -17.29 -11.04
N GLN A 561 7.42 -16.15 -10.37
CA GLN A 561 8.54 -15.83 -9.49
C GLN A 561 8.65 -16.82 -8.31
N PHE A 562 7.50 -17.27 -7.78
CA PHE A 562 7.46 -18.31 -6.76
C PHE A 562 7.99 -19.64 -7.28
N LEU A 563 7.56 -20.06 -8.48
CA LEU A 563 8.04 -21.29 -9.12
C LEU A 563 9.54 -21.22 -9.44
N ASP A 564 10.05 -20.09 -9.90
CA ASP A 564 11.47 -19.86 -10.16
C ASP A 564 12.30 -19.95 -8.87
N ALA A 565 11.80 -19.37 -7.77
CA ALA A 565 12.43 -19.51 -6.46
C ALA A 565 12.42 -20.96 -5.97
N LEU A 566 11.32 -21.67 -6.17
CA LEU A 566 11.19 -23.08 -5.80
C LEU A 566 12.16 -23.97 -6.60
N GLN A 567 12.35 -23.70 -7.89
CA GLN A 567 13.33 -24.40 -8.71
C GLN A 567 14.76 -24.12 -8.24
N ARG A 568 15.10 -22.85 -7.92
CA ARG A 568 16.39 -22.50 -7.31
C ARG A 568 16.62 -23.17 -5.97
N ALA A 569 15.56 -23.39 -5.19
CA ALA A 569 15.64 -24.12 -3.93
C ALA A 569 16.07 -25.57 -4.16
N ARG A 570 15.47 -26.26 -5.14
CA ARG A 570 15.76 -27.67 -5.46
C ARG A 570 17.06 -27.92 -6.22
N ALA A 571 17.60 -26.89 -6.86
CA ALA A 571 18.84 -26.98 -7.63
C ALA A 571 20.11 -26.98 -6.75
N ASN A 572 19.99 -26.58 -5.48
CA ASN A 572 21.05 -26.63 -4.46
C ASN A 572 20.74 -27.75 -3.46
#